data_AF-A0A2X3UDR5-F1
#
_entry.id   AF-A0A2X3UDR5-F1
#
_cell.length_a   1.000
_cell.length_b   1.000
_cell.length_c   1.000
_cell.angle_alpha   90.00
_cell.angle_beta   90.00
_cell.angle_gamma   90.00
#
_symmetry.space_group_name_H-M   'P 1'
#
loop_
_entity.id
_entity.type
_entity.pdbx_description
1 polymer ?
#
loop_
_entity_poly.entity_id
_entity_poly.type
_entity_poly.pdbx_seq_one_letter_code
_entity_poly.pdbx_strand_id
1 'polypeptide(L)'
;MSETKYHFRREGNHFKLSSSQNRSEQAERPTPVQPIAPKRVKRSIWSRIGSFFGILFSGFVMILGFLIATPFFLLSVLWNWVIMFIGLSIFWVLSFFAFHAFVLDSVEAGNPFESGWTVFIILMIALLGAILSTIAQIRE
;
A
#
# COMPACT_ATOMS: atom_id res chain seq x y z
N MET A 1 -13.72 58.94 -29.72
CA MET A 1 -14.81 58.01 -29.38
C MET A 1 -14.55 57.50 -27.96
N SER A 2 -15.39 57.86 -26.98
CA SER A 2 -15.21 57.46 -25.57
C SER A 2 -15.97 56.16 -25.30
N GLU A 3 -15.25 55.08 -24.96
CA GLU A 3 -15.86 53.81 -24.59
C GLU A 3 -16.41 53.86 -23.15
N THR A 4 -17.72 53.79 -23.00
CA THR A 4 -18.37 53.67 -21.68
C THR A 4 -18.29 52.23 -21.20
N LYS A 5 -17.35 51.92 -20.29
CA LYS A 5 -17.26 50.59 -19.66
C LYS A 5 -18.38 50.42 -18.63
N TYR A 6 -19.25 49.44 -18.87
CA TYR A 6 -20.30 49.03 -17.92
C TYR A 6 -19.83 47.84 -17.10
N HIS A 7 -20.10 47.87 -15.79
CA HIS A 7 -19.84 46.74 -14.89
C HIS A 7 -21.16 46.11 -14.46
N PHE A 8 -21.27 44.81 -14.69
CA PHE A 8 -22.38 43.97 -14.25
C PHE A 8 -22.02 43.27 -12.95
N ARG A 9 -22.85 43.45 -11.91
CA ARG A 9 -22.71 42.72 -10.65
C ARG A 9 -24.05 42.08 -10.30
N ARG A 10 -24.04 40.78 -10.04
CA ARG A 10 -25.23 40.04 -9.59
C ARG A 10 -25.36 40.19 -8.07
N GLU A 11 -26.47 40.76 -7.61
CA GLU A 11 -26.84 40.81 -6.20
C GLU A 11 -28.11 39.95 -6.02
N GLY A 12 -27.93 38.70 -5.60
CA GLY A 12 -29.04 37.75 -5.43
C GLY A 12 -29.73 37.42 -6.76
N ASN A 13 -31.05 37.65 -6.83
CA ASN A 13 -31.87 37.29 -7.99
C ASN A 13 -32.06 38.43 -9.01
N HIS A 14 -31.35 39.55 -8.86
CA HIS A 14 -31.38 40.67 -9.80
C HIS A 14 -29.97 41.10 -10.23
N PHE A 15 -29.87 41.69 -11.42
CA PHE A 15 -28.63 42.27 -11.94
C PHE A 15 -28.70 43.79 -11.86
N LYS A 16 -27.66 44.41 -11.28
CA LYS A 16 -27.48 45.86 -11.32
C LYS A 16 -26.42 46.23 -12.35
N LEU A 17 -26.77 47.19 -13.20
CA LEU A 17 -25.89 47.86 -14.14
C LEU A 17 -25.41 49.16 -13.49
N SER A 18 -24.10 49.38 -13.43
CA SER A 18 -23.53 50.64 -12.98
C SER A 18 -22.57 51.18 -14.04
N SER A 19 -22.78 52.43 -14.47
CA SER A 19 -21.86 53.18 -15.32
C SER A 19 -20.92 54.01 -14.44
N SER A 20 -19.68 54.22 -14.89
CA SER A 20 -18.67 54.98 -14.15
C SER A 20 -19.09 56.43 -13.84
N GLN A 21 -20.06 56.97 -14.59
CA GLN A 21 -20.58 58.32 -14.42
C GLN A 21 -21.40 58.52 -13.15
N ASN A 22 -22.05 57.45 -12.64
CA ASN A 22 -22.82 57.50 -11.38
C ASN A 22 -21.98 57.25 -10.12
N ARG A 23 -20.67 57.00 -10.25
CA ARG A 23 -19.80 56.75 -9.09
C ARG A 23 -19.45 58.02 -8.32
N SER A 24 -19.48 59.17 -8.99
CA SER A 24 -19.08 60.46 -8.42
C SER A 24 -20.19 61.13 -7.58
N GLU A 25 -21.45 60.77 -7.79
CA GLU A 25 -22.59 61.35 -7.07
C GLU A 25 -23.03 60.52 -5.84
N GLN A 26 -22.33 59.42 -5.56
CA GLN A 26 -22.64 58.50 -4.45
C GLN A 26 -21.48 58.39 -3.45
N ALA A 27 -20.70 59.46 -3.31
CA ALA A 27 -19.62 59.58 -2.31
C ALA A 27 -20.09 60.17 -0.96
N GLU A 28 -21.34 60.63 -0.86
CA GLU A 28 -21.91 61.19 0.38
C GLU A 28 -23.16 60.43 0.83
N ARG A 29 -22.96 59.25 1.41
CA ARG A 29 -23.91 58.75 2.42
C ARG A 29 -23.21 57.71 3.31
N PRO A 30 -23.09 57.95 4.62
CA PRO A 30 -22.54 56.95 5.51
C PRO A 30 -23.56 55.81 5.65
N THR A 31 -23.29 54.66 5.06
CA THR A 31 -24.04 53.44 5.36
C THR A 31 -23.60 52.91 6.74
N PRO A 32 -24.55 52.50 7.61
CA PRO A 32 -24.18 51.93 8.89
C PRO A 32 -23.48 50.60 8.61
N VAL A 33 -22.24 50.47 9.09
CA VAL A 33 -21.48 49.23 9.06
C VAL A 33 -22.23 48.23 9.93
N GLN A 34 -23.06 47.38 9.33
CA GLN A 34 -23.61 46.21 10.00
C GLN A 34 -22.45 45.26 10.31
N PRO A 35 -22.23 44.85 11.57
CA PRO A 35 -21.28 43.79 11.85
C PRO A 35 -21.81 42.52 11.21
N ILE A 36 -21.05 41.96 10.26
CA ILE A 36 -21.25 40.59 9.77
C ILE A 36 -20.90 39.69 10.96
N ALA A 37 -21.86 39.46 11.85
CA ALA A 37 -21.73 38.47 12.89
C ALA A 37 -21.49 37.11 12.20
N PRO A 38 -20.44 36.35 12.57
CA PRO A 38 -20.24 35.03 12.00
C PRO A 38 -21.48 34.21 12.34
N LYS A 39 -22.18 33.74 11.30
CA LYS A 39 -23.33 32.85 11.43
C LYS A 39 -22.83 31.63 12.20
N ARG A 40 -23.06 31.57 13.52
CA ARG A 40 -22.69 30.44 14.36
C ARG A 40 -23.51 29.26 13.85
N VAL A 41 -22.92 28.48 12.95
CA VAL A 41 -23.48 27.22 12.51
C VAL A 41 -23.60 26.39 13.78
N LYS A 42 -24.83 26.22 14.29
CA LYS A 42 -25.09 25.28 15.37
C LYS A 42 -24.58 23.93 14.86
N ARG A 43 -23.41 23.49 15.35
CA ARG A 43 -22.91 22.13 15.13
C ARG A 43 -24.00 21.22 15.68
N SER A 44 -24.83 20.67 14.78
CA SER A 44 -25.99 19.91 15.20
C SER A 44 -25.47 18.66 15.89
N ILE A 45 -26.01 18.37 17.07
CA ILE A 45 -25.67 17.17 17.84
C ILE A 45 -25.97 15.91 16.99
N TRP A 46 -26.91 16.05 16.04
CA TRP A 46 -27.26 15.08 15.03
C TRP A 46 -26.12 14.76 14.04
N SER A 47 -25.29 15.74 13.65
CA SER A 47 -24.12 15.46 12.80
C SER A 47 -23.01 14.71 13.55
N ARG A 48 -22.97 14.82 14.88
CA ARG A 48 -22.04 14.04 15.71
C ARG A 48 -22.51 12.59 15.84
N ILE A 49 -23.81 12.35 16.05
CA ILE A 49 -24.34 10.98 16.20
C ILE A 49 -24.09 10.13 14.96
N GLY A 50 -24.28 10.69 13.76
CA GLY A 50 -23.97 9.99 12.50
C GLY A 50 -22.48 9.67 12.34
N SER A 51 -21.60 10.58 12.78
CA SER A 51 -20.16 10.33 12.78
C SER A 51 -19.76 9.22 13.76
N PHE A 52 -20.40 9.12 14.92
CA PHE A 52 -20.14 8.03 15.88
C PHE A 52 -20.54 6.66 15.32
N PHE A 53 -21.71 6.53 14.70
CA PHE A 53 -22.13 5.29 14.05
C PHE A 53 -21.24 4.94 12.85
N GLY A 54 -20.76 5.93 12.09
CA GLY A 54 -19.81 5.71 11.00
C GLY A 54 -18.48 5.10 11.47
N ILE A 55 -17.95 5.59 12.60
CA ILE A 55 -16.71 5.04 13.20
C ILE A 55 -16.94 3.63 13.76
N LEU A 56 -18.07 3.41 14.45
CA LEU A 56 -18.42 2.08 14.98
C LEU A 56 -18.58 1.05 13.85
N PHE A 57 -19.30 1.42 12.80
CA PHE A 57 -19.52 0.57 11.64
C PHE A 57 -18.22 0.30 10.88
N SER A 58 -17.34 1.30 10.73
CA SER A 58 -16.01 1.11 10.15
C SER A 58 -15.17 0.12 10.95
N GLY A 59 -15.16 0.21 12.28
CA GLY A 59 -14.49 -0.75 13.14
C GLY A 59 -15.06 -2.17 13.00
N PHE A 60 -16.39 -2.28 12.94
CA PHE A 60 -17.06 -3.56 12.73
C PHE A 60 -16.72 -4.20 11.38
N VAL A 61 -16.76 -3.43 10.29
CA VAL A 61 -16.39 -3.91 8.94
C VAL A 61 -14.92 -4.32 8.88
N MET A 62 -14.03 -3.58 9.56
CA MET A 62 -12.61 -3.94 9.66
C MET A 62 -12.42 -5.29 10.36
N ILE A 63 -13.12 -5.51 11.49
CA ILE A 63 -13.05 -6.77 12.25
C ILE A 63 -13.59 -7.93 11.41
N LEU A 64 -14.72 -7.75 10.73
CA LEU A 64 -15.26 -8.78 9.84
C LEU A 64 -14.33 -9.08 8.68
N GLY A 65 -13.75 -8.05 8.06
CA GLY A 65 -12.77 -8.20 6.99
C GLY A 65 -11.54 -8.99 7.44
N PHE A 66 -11.02 -8.68 8.64
CA PHE A 66 -9.95 -9.45 9.27
C PHE A 66 -10.38 -10.90 9.50
N LEU A 67 -11.54 -11.14 10.12
CA LEU A 67 -12.02 -12.48 10.45
C LEU A 67 -12.21 -13.37 9.22
N ILE A 68 -12.57 -12.78 8.07
CA ILE A 68 -12.69 -13.48 6.79
C ILE A 68 -11.33 -13.66 6.14
N ALA A 69 -10.46 -12.64 6.14
CA ALA A 69 -9.15 -12.71 5.47
C ALA A 69 -8.16 -13.65 6.18
N THR A 70 -8.17 -13.68 7.51
CA THR A 70 -7.27 -14.49 8.33
C THR A 70 -7.28 -15.98 7.95
N PRO A 71 -8.42 -16.69 7.86
CA PRO A 71 -8.40 -18.11 7.49
C PRO A 71 -7.82 -18.36 6.09
N PHE A 72 -8.12 -17.51 5.10
CA PHE A 72 -7.54 -17.64 3.75
C PHE A 72 -6.03 -17.39 3.75
N PHE A 73 -5.57 -16.42 4.53
CA PHE A 73 -4.15 -16.17 4.72
C PHE A 73 -3.45 -17.38 5.35
N LEU A 74 -4.00 -17.95 6.44
CA LEU A 74 -3.45 -19.15 7.07
C LEU A 74 -3.42 -20.34 6.10
N LEU A 75 -4.47 -20.54 5.30
CA LEU A 75 -4.53 -21.59 4.27
C LEU A 75 -3.40 -21.41 3.23
N SER A 76 -3.19 -20.19 2.76
CA SER A 76 -2.13 -19.88 1.79
C SER A 76 -0.73 -20.13 2.36
N VAL A 77 -0.49 -19.68 3.60
CA VAL A 77 0.78 -19.95 4.30
C VAL A 77 0.98 -21.45 4.49
N LEU A 78 -0.05 -22.17 4.95
CA LEU A 78 0.03 -23.61 5.20
C LEU A 78 0.33 -24.38 3.91
N TRP A 79 -0.29 -24.01 2.79
CA TRP A 79 0.00 -24.60 1.48
C TRP A 79 1.46 -24.39 1.06
N ASN A 80 1.99 -23.18 1.27
CA ASN A 80 3.38 -22.89 0.96
C ASN A 80 4.35 -23.70 1.83
N TRP A 81 4.02 -23.92 3.11
CA TRP A 81 4.78 -24.79 4.00
C TRP A 81 4.80 -26.24 3.52
N VAL A 82 3.67 -26.77 3.03
CA VAL A 82 3.61 -28.12 2.45
C VAL A 82 4.55 -28.26 1.26
N ILE A 83 4.53 -27.30 0.33
CA ILE A 83 5.42 -27.29 -0.83
C ILE A 83 6.89 -27.25 -0.39
N MET A 84 7.23 -26.35 0.54
CA MET A 84 8.58 -26.25 1.10
C MET A 84 9.03 -27.57 1.74
N PHE A 85 8.16 -28.23 2.49
CA PHE A 85 8.47 -29.50 3.15
C PHE A 85 8.73 -30.62 2.14
N ILE A 86 7.91 -30.70 1.08
CA ILE A 86 8.11 -31.67 -0.01
C ILE A 86 9.45 -31.41 -0.70
N GLY A 87 9.74 -30.15 -1.05
CA GLY A 87 11.01 -29.76 -1.67
C GLY A 87 12.21 -30.11 -0.80
N LEU A 88 12.13 -29.81 0.49
CA LEU A 88 13.17 -30.13 1.47
C LEU A 88 13.36 -31.65 1.63
N SER A 89 12.27 -32.43 1.63
CA SER A 89 12.32 -33.89 1.73
C SER A 89 13.01 -34.50 0.51
N ILE A 90 12.64 -34.07 -0.70
CA ILE A 90 13.29 -34.53 -1.94
C ILE A 90 14.77 -34.17 -1.92
N PHE A 91 15.09 -32.93 -1.54
CA PHE A 91 16.48 -32.48 -1.42
C PHE A 91 17.30 -33.35 -0.45
N TRP A 92 16.75 -33.68 0.72
CA TRP A 92 17.43 -34.54 1.70
C TRP A 92 17.65 -35.96 1.21
N VAL A 93 16.66 -36.56 0.54
CA VAL A 93 16.81 -37.89 -0.05
C VAL A 93 17.93 -37.89 -1.09
N LEU A 94 17.93 -36.93 -2.01
CA LEU A 94 19.00 -36.81 -3.01
C LEU A 94 20.37 -36.56 -2.36
N SER A 95 20.43 -35.72 -1.32
CA SER A 95 21.65 -35.45 -0.58
C SER A 95 22.19 -36.68 0.13
N PHE A 96 21.31 -37.52 0.70
CA PHE A 96 21.69 -38.79 1.32
C PHE A 96 22.34 -39.74 0.31
N PHE A 97 21.74 -39.92 -0.87
CA PHE A 97 22.31 -40.76 -1.93
C PHE A 97 23.64 -40.20 -2.43
N ALA A 98 23.74 -38.89 -2.65
CA ALA A 98 24.99 -38.26 -3.07
C ALA A 98 26.08 -38.43 -2.00
N PHE A 99 25.74 -38.25 -0.72
CA PHE A 99 26.70 -38.44 0.38
C PHE A 99 27.21 -39.89 0.43
N HIS A 100 26.32 -40.87 0.32
CA HIS A 100 26.73 -42.28 0.29
C HIS A 100 27.61 -42.60 -0.93
N ALA A 101 27.18 -42.21 -2.12
CA ALA A 101 27.86 -42.56 -3.37
C ALA A 101 29.21 -41.88 -3.55
N PHE A 102 29.40 -40.68 -2.99
CA PHE A 102 30.60 -39.89 -3.27
C PHE A 102 31.51 -39.70 -2.07
N VAL A 103 30.95 -39.69 -0.86
CA VAL A 103 31.74 -39.51 0.38
C VAL A 103 32.00 -40.84 1.06
N LEU A 104 30.98 -41.67 1.27
CA LEU A 104 31.19 -42.94 1.98
C LEU A 104 31.84 -44.01 1.10
N ASP A 105 31.46 -44.11 -0.18
CA ASP A 105 32.12 -45.02 -1.13
C ASP A 105 33.61 -44.65 -1.33
N SER A 106 33.95 -43.36 -1.26
CA SER A 106 35.33 -42.90 -1.34
C SER A 106 36.12 -43.10 -0.04
N VAL A 107 35.45 -43.19 1.12
CA VAL A 107 36.07 -43.56 2.42
C VAL A 107 36.41 -45.05 2.48
N GLU A 108 35.56 -45.93 1.95
CA GLU A 108 35.89 -47.36 1.84
C GLU A 108 37.05 -47.61 0.86
N ALA A 109 37.20 -46.76 -0.16
CA ALA A 109 38.29 -46.79 -1.12
C ALA A 109 39.57 -46.05 -0.67
N GLY A 110 39.56 -45.29 0.43
CA GLY A 110 40.70 -44.48 0.87
C GLY A 110 40.32 -43.06 1.31
N ASN A 111 41.11 -42.04 0.94
CA ASN A 111 40.81 -40.66 1.31
C ASN A 111 39.63 -40.13 0.47
N PRO A 112 38.54 -39.61 1.09
CA PRO A 112 37.39 -39.10 0.36
C PRO A 112 37.71 -37.91 -0.57
N PHE A 113 38.86 -37.26 -0.42
CA PHE A 113 39.31 -36.16 -1.26
C PHE A 113 40.34 -36.57 -2.33
N GLU A 114 40.77 -37.84 -2.37
CA GLU A 114 41.77 -38.30 -3.35
C GLU A 114 41.21 -38.42 -4.76
N SER A 115 39.97 -38.88 -4.91
CA SER A 115 39.38 -39.13 -6.23
C SER A 115 38.95 -37.85 -6.98
N GLY A 116 39.04 -36.68 -6.33
CA GLY A 116 38.64 -35.37 -6.89
C GLY A 116 37.13 -35.17 -7.06
N TRP A 117 36.34 -36.26 -7.10
CA TRP A 117 34.88 -36.24 -7.28
C TRP A 117 34.16 -35.53 -6.12
N THR A 118 34.59 -35.76 -4.89
CA THR A 118 34.00 -35.12 -3.70
C THR A 118 34.15 -33.59 -3.76
N VAL A 119 35.32 -33.10 -4.18
CA VAL A 119 35.58 -31.64 -4.34
C VAL A 119 34.72 -31.08 -5.47
N PHE A 120 34.63 -31.79 -6.60
CA PHE A 120 33.79 -31.38 -7.73
C PHE A 120 32.31 -31.27 -7.36
N ILE A 121 31.80 -32.19 -6.55
CA ILE A 121 30.40 -32.19 -6.12
C ILE A 121 30.10 -31.07 -5.13
N ILE A 122 31.01 -30.81 -4.18
CA ILE A 122 30.88 -29.67 -3.27
C ILE A 122 30.87 -28.36 -4.07
N LEU A 123 31.73 -28.23 -5.09
CA LEU A 123 31.73 -27.08 -6.01
C LEU A 123 30.43 -26.95 -6.80
N MET A 124 29.87 -28.05 -7.30
CA MET A 124 28.59 -28.05 -8.01
C MET A 124 27.43 -27.64 -7.12
N ILE A 125 27.38 -28.12 -5.87
CA ILE A 125 26.36 -27.74 -4.89
C ILE A 125 26.50 -26.25 -4.53
N ALA A 126 27.73 -25.77 -4.30
CA ALA A 126 27.99 -24.36 -4.02
C ALA A 126 27.61 -23.46 -5.20
N LEU A 127 27.90 -23.88 -6.44
CA LEU A 127 27.53 -23.16 -7.66
C LEU A 127 26.02 -23.10 -7.84
N LEU A 128 25.30 -24.21 -7.65
CA LEU A 128 23.84 -24.24 -7.68
C LEU A 128 23.23 -23.32 -6.62
N GLY A 129 23.75 -23.36 -5.39
CA GLY A 129 23.33 -22.46 -4.31
C GLY A 129 23.56 -20.98 -4.66
N ALA A 130 24.71 -20.65 -5.24
CA ALA A 130 25.04 -19.29 -5.68
C ALA A 130 24.10 -18.81 -6.80
N ILE A 131 23.82 -19.65 -7.80
CA ILE A 131 22.87 -19.33 -8.89
C ILE A 131 21.48 -19.10 -8.33
N LEU A 132 20.97 -20.00 -7.49
CA LEU A 132 19.65 -19.86 -6.88
C LEU A 132 19.54 -18.61 -6.00
N SER A 133 20.58 -18.31 -5.21
CA SER A 133 20.66 -17.08 -4.40
C SER A 133 20.64 -15.83 -5.26
N THR A 134 21.35 -15.84 -6.39
CA THR A 134 21.38 -14.71 -7.32
C THR A 134 20.02 -14.51 -8.00
N ILE A 135 19.38 -15.60 -8.43
CA ILE A 135 18.02 -15.54 -9.01
C ILE A 135 17.00 -15.03 -7.99
N ALA A 136 17.11 -15.44 -6.72
CA ALA A 136 16.24 -14.97 -5.65
C ALA A 136 16.35 -13.45 -5.45
N GLN A 137 17.57 -12.91 -5.45
CA GLN A 137 17.82 -11.47 -5.34
C GLN A 137 17.32 -10.64 -6.53
N ILE A 138 17.28 -11.23 -7.73
CA ILE A 138 16.76 -10.54 -8.93
C ILE A 138 15.23 -10.49 -8.95
N ARG A 139 14.57 -11.39 -8.22
CA ARG A 139 13.10 -11.50 -8.17
C ARG A 139 12.46 -10.57 -7.14
N GLU A 140 13.22 -10.14 -6.12
CA GLU A 140 12.85 -9.04 -5.22
C GLU A 140 13.02 -7.68 -5.89
#